data_AF-A0A7K0MKS8-F1
#
_entry.id   AF-A0A7K0MKS8-F1
#
_cell.length_a   1.000
_cell.length_b   1.000
_cell.length_c   1.000
_cell.angle_alpha   90.00
_cell.angle_beta   90.00
_cell.angle_gamma   90.00
#
_symmetry.space_group_name_H-M   'P 1'
#
loop_
_entity.id
_entity.type
_entity.pdbx_description
1 polymer ?
#
loop_
_entity_poly.entity_id
_entity_poly.type
_entity_poly.pdbx_seq_one_letter_code
_entity_poly.pdbx_strand_id
1 'polypeptide(L)' 'MSLSSPDTYIIGPTNQEILLPEPEHSPVYYTLISVDDHLVEPPNMFDGRLPKALQDQAPRLIVNERGHQV' A
#
# COMPACT_ATOMS: atom_id res chain seq x y z
N MET A 1 -20.46 9.00 18.31
CA MET A 1 -20.46 8.49 16.94
C MET A 1 -19.09 7.91 16.68
N SER A 2 -18.98 6.58 16.75
CA SER A 2 -17.74 5.86 16.47
C SER A 2 -17.57 5.86 14.95
N LEU A 3 -16.59 6.60 14.44
CA LEU A 3 -16.14 6.41 13.07
C LEU A 3 -15.41 5.06 13.09
N SER A 4 -16.06 4.01 12.61
CA SER A 4 -15.33 2.79 12.24
C SER A 4 -14.26 3.24 11.26
N SER A 5 -12.99 3.04 11.59
CA SER A 5 -11.92 3.22 10.62
C SER A 5 -12.34 2.53 9.33
N PRO A 6 -12.21 3.16 8.15
CA PRO A 6 -12.29 2.40 6.91
C PRO A 6 -11.33 1.21 7.06
N ASP A 7 -11.68 0.06 6.50
CA ASP A 7 -10.85 -1.13 6.49
C ASP A 7 -9.49 -0.80 5.87
N THR A 8 -8.58 -0.23 6.66
CA THR A 8 -7.21 0.04 6.26
C THR A 8 -6.61 -1.34 6.09
N TYR A 9 -6.34 -1.70 4.84
CA TYR A 9 -5.72 -2.96 4.47
C TYR A 9 -4.54 -3.22 5.41
N ILE A 10 -4.72 -4.20 6.31
CA ILE A 10 -3.64 -4.67 7.17
C ILE A 10 -2.64 -5.33 6.23
N ILE A 11 -1.57 -4.60 5.89
CA ILE A 11 -0.39 -5.18 5.28
C ILE A 11 0.06 -6.26 6.28
N GLY A 12 0.03 -7.51 5.84
CA GLY A 12 0.15 -8.68 6.71
C GLY A 12 1.43 -8.70 7.57
N PRO A 13 1.59 -9.69 8.46
CA PRO A 13 2.69 -9.78 9.44
C PRO A 13 4.10 -9.95 8.84
N THR A 14 4.24 -9.83 7.51
CA THR A 14 5.31 -10.42 6.70
C THR A 14 6.67 -9.72 6.79
N ASN A 15 6.77 -8.57 7.46
CA ASN A 15 8.01 -7.77 7.40
C ASN A 15 8.85 -7.85 8.69
N GLN A 16 8.32 -8.40 9.78
CA GLN A 16 9.05 -8.45 11.06
C GLN A 16 10.25 -9.40 11.05
N GLU A 17 10.27 -10.41 10.18
CA GLU A 17 11.38 -11.35 10.07
C GLU A 17 12.61 -10.77 9.33
N ILE A 18 12.43 -9.65 8.62
CA ILE A 18 13.44 -9.10 7.70
C ILE A 18 13.94 -7.72 8.16
N LEU A 19 13.11 -6.99 8.92
CA LEU A 19 13.44 -5.65 9.39
C LEU A 19 14.14 -5.69 10.75
N LEU A 20 15.03 -4.72 10.98
CA LEU A 20 15.59 -4.47 12.31
C LEU A 20 14.49 -3.94 13.25
N PRO A 21 14.67 -4.08 14.58
CA PRO A 21 13.78 -3.43 15.55
C PRO A 21 13.73 -1.92 15.35
N GLU A 22 12.57 -1.33 15.66
CA GLU A 22 12.40 0.13 15.65
C GLU A 22 13.43 0.79 16.59
N PRO A 23 14.20 1.79 16.13
CA PRO A 23 15.17 2.47 16.97
C PRO A 23 14.49 3.39 18.00
N GLU A 24 15.22 3.72 19.07
CA GLU A 24 14.79 4.74 20.03
C GLU A 24 14.65 6.11 19.35
N HIS A 25 13.54 6.82 19.64
CA HIS A 25 13.30 8.15 19.08
C HIS A 25 14.36 9.15 19.53
N SER A 26 14.81 10.01 18.60
CA SER A 26 15.76 11.08 18.88
C SER A 26 15.17 12.45 18.49
N PRO A 27 15.64 13.56 19.10
CA PRO A 27 15.19 14.89 18.72
C PRO A 27 15.47 15.20 17.24
N VAL A 28 14.44 15.68 16.52
CA VAL A 28 14.55 16.11 15.13
C VAL A 28 14.84 17.61 15.08
N TYR A 29 16.01 17.98 14.57
CA TYR A 29 16.44 19.39 14.52
C TYR A 29 16.11 20.11 13.21
N TYR A 30 15.89 19.36 12.14
CA TYR A 30 15.69 19.89 10.80
C TYR A 30 14.49 19.24 10.14
N THR A 31 13.77 20.02 9.34
CA THR A 31 12.72 19.48 8.47
C THR A 31 13.37 18.81 7.27
N LEU A 32 13.09 17.52 7.10
CA LEU A 32 13.41 16.78 5.89
C LEU A 32 12.22 16.89 4.93
N ILE A 33 12.52 17.14 3.66
CA ILE A 33 11.51 17.15 2.59
C ILE A 33 11.72 15.86 1.79
N SER A 34 10.71 14.97 1.84
CA SER A 34 10.69 13.83 0.94
C SER A 34 10.50 14.33 -0.49
N VAL A 35 11.38 13.93 -1.39
CA VAL A 35 11.31 14.26 -2.82
C VAL A 35 10.66 13.15 -3.63
N ASP A 36 10.37 12.02 -2.99
CA ASP A 36 9.88 10.82 -3.64
C ASP A 36 8.98 10.04 -2.68
N ASP A 37 7.71 10.43 -2.66
CA ASP A 37 6.68 9.75 -1.88
C ASP A 37 5.71 9.06 -2.83
N HIS A 38 5.30 7.85 -2.47
CA HIS A 38 4.39 7.02 -3.25
C HIS A 38 3.19 6.63 -2.41
N LEU A 39 2.02 6.57 -3.04
CA LEU A 39 0.83 5.99 -2.45
C LEU A 39 0.58 4.59 -3.05
N VAL A 40 -0.15 3.77 -2.31
CA VAL A 40 -0.68 2.49 -2.82
C VAL A 40 -2.12 2.72 -3.25
N GLU A 41 -2.43 2.42 -4.51
CA GLU A 41 -3.76 2.62 -5.07
C GLU A 41 -4.78 1.57 -4.57
N PRO A 42 -6.08 1.91 -4.52
CA PRO A 42 -7.12 0.93 -4.28
C PRO A 42 -7.13 -0.18 -5.35
N PRO A 43 -7.52 -1.42 -5.00
CA PRO A 43 -7.45 -2.57 -5.90
C PRO A 43 -8.26 -2.42 -7.19
N ASN A 44 -9.30 -1.59 -7.18
CA ASN A 44 -10.21 -1.33 -8.30
C ASN A 44 -9.97 0.04 -8.96
N MET A 45 -8.79 0.64 -8.77
CA MET A 45 -8.49 1.99 -9.27
C MET A 45 -8.73 2.13 -10.78
N PHE A 46 -8.45 1.08 -11.56
CA PHE A 46 -8.51 1.12 -13.03
C PHE A 46 -9.85 0.67 -13.63
N ASP A 47 -10.74 0.07 -12.86
CA ASP A 47 -11.99 -0.53 -13.34
C ASP A 47 -12.89 0.50 -14.03
N GLY A 48 -13.17 0.27 -15.32
CA GLY A 48 -14.04 1.15 -16.10
C GLY A 48 -13.46 2.53 -16.38
N ARG A 49 -12.20 2.81 -16.00
CA ARG A 49 -11.54 4.12 -16.20
C ARG A 49 -10.64 4.18 -17.43
N LEU A 50 -10.28 3.04 -18.00
CA LEU A 50 -9.52 2.95 -19.25
C LEU A 50 -10.43 2.88 -20.49
N PRO A 51 -9.95 3.27 -21.69
CA PRO A 51 -10.63 2.97 -22.94
C PRO A 51 -10.95 1.47 -23.06
N LYS A 52 -12.09 1.13 -23.65
CA LYS A 52 -12.59 -0.26 -23.73
C LYS A 52 -11.55 -1.26 -24.26
N ALA A 53 -10.75 -0.87 -25.25
CA ALA A 53 -9.73 -1.73 -25.84
C ALA A 53 -8.52 -2.04 -24.91
N LEU A 54 -8.36 -1.29 -23.81
CA LEU A 54 -7.25 -1.43 -22.86
C LEU A 54 -7.68 -2.04 -21.53
N GLN A 55 -8.97 -2.29 -21.31
CA GLN A 55 -9.49 -2.80 -20.05
C GLN A 55 -8.85 -4.13 -19.65
N ASP A 56 -8.70 -5.06 -20.60
CA ASP A 56 -8.09 -6.38 -20.35
C ASP A 56 -6.58 -6.31 -20.03
N GLN A 57 -5.95 -5.16 -20.26
CA GLN A 57 -4.53 -4.89 -20.01
C GLN A 57 -4.29 -3.98 -18.79
N ALA A 58 -5.36 -3.62 -18.06
CA ALA A 58 -5.23 -2.81 -16.86
C ALA A 58 -4.39 -3.50 -15.78
N PRO A 59 -3.62 -2.76 -14.97
CA PRO A 59 -3.03 -3.29 -13.75
C PRO A 59 -4.11 -3.89 -12.84
N ARG A 60 -3.83 -5.05 -12.26
CA ARG A 60 -4.77 -5.80 -11.41
C ARG A 60 -4.00 -6.55 -10.33
N LEU A 61 -4.60 -6.64 -9.14
CA LEU A 61 -4.08 -7.49 -8.07
C LEU A 61 -4.58 -8.92 -8.26
N ILE A 62 -3.67 -9.89 -8.26
CA ILE A 62 -3.97 -11.32 -8.31
C ILE A 62 -3.50 -11.97 -7.01
N VAL A 63 -4.38 -12.74 -6.37
CA VAL A 63 -4.00 -13.53 -5.19
C VAL A 63 -3.33 -14.82 -5.65
N ASN A 64 -2.08 -15.04 -5.24
CA ASN A 64 -1.37 -16.28 -5.54
C ASN A 64 -1.67 -17.40 -4.54
N GLU A 65 -1.09 -18.58 -4.76
CA GLU A 65 -1.28 -19.78 -3.92
C GLU A 65 -0.86 -19.60 -2.46
N ARG A 66 0.00 -18.61 -2.17
CA ARG A 66 0.47 -18.27 -0.83
C ARG A 66 -0.38 -17.19 -0.15
N GLY A 67 -1.43 -16.73 -0.81
CA GLY A 67 -2.30 -15.67 -0.32
C GLY A 67 -1.75 -14.25 -0.51
N HIS A 68 -0.65 -14.07 -1.27
CA HIS A 68 -0.11 -12.74 -1.54
C HIS A 68 -0.81 -12.09 -2.74
N GLN A 69 -0.98 -10.77 -2.69
CA GLN A 69 -1.40 -9.96 -3.84
C GLN A 69 -0.17 -9.59 -4.67
N VAL A 70 -0.20 -9.92 -5.97
CA VAL A 70 0.84 -9.61 -6.97
C VAL A 70 0.26 -8.92 -8.18
#